data_AF-D9WKM0-F1
#
_entry.id   AF-D9WKM0-F1
#
_cell.length_a   1.000
_cell.length_b   1.000
_cell.length_c   1.000
_cell.angle_alpha   90.00
_cell.angle_beta   90.00
_cell.angle_gamma   90.00
#
_symmetry.space_group_name_H-M   'P 1'
#
loop_
_entity.id
_entity.type
_entity.pdbx_description
1 polymer ?
#
loop_
_entity_poly.entity_id
_entity_poly.type
_entity_poly.pdbx_seq_one_letter_code
_entity_poly.pdbx_strand_id
1 'polypeptide(L)'
;MSAPRRRPGRDRAPELLDAATDVQEAAARSIRRGTPAEVPPGSADVLRVDEEHEVLEGPAQQAAERLVELLGEAWEIAGSGSARGKTPTPPGPAGAQFLVRPTMFRLLPVVVRAVRRELRRDSPVFRHAVRLAAVATLGYLIAARLPLAHGYWAPIASVMVMRPDFHRTYARAVARLAGTLAGVALATGMVRAVYPDAHVFGALAVVSAGLSYTLIRTGYAYSQCFTAAYVVFLLGMGGQAWEQTVPERVVLTLLGGALAMLAYVVYPAWETPRLPGRLADWLAANGRYAAAVLRSYAEPTREHRADMRKALLESREARAAWQETYDRARQEPVRPRGLTSREAEEAQEALKRFGRAAMLMESHVPRADSRFVPEAERFAEALEADTAQAAVDVREHRNPDWGRVEEALHAWEGTAAGDRSPVVRRGAELQKRALEDLATAVSRTPLERDVGSAREEQRVRAAVAAEGDGSGPAHRDG
;
A
#
# COMPACT_ATOMS: atom_id res chain seq x y z
N MET A 1 -34.25 -44.82 -1.40
CA MET A 1 -33.94 -43.38 -1.22
C MET A 1 -32.42 -43.24 -1.14
N SER A 2 -31.77 -43.22 -2.30
CA SER A 2 -30.31 -43.26 -2.44
C SER A 2 -29.78 -41.82 -2.44
N ALA A 3 -28.94 -41.48 -1.47
CA ALA A 3 -28.26 -40.19 -1.43
C ALA A 3 -27.44 -39.96 -2.72
N PRO A 4 -27.44 -38.75 -3.29
CA PRO A 4 -26.67 -38.49 -4.50
C PRO A 4 -25.18 -38.67 -4.21
N ARG A 5 -24.50 -39.52 -5.00
CA ARG A 5 -23.05 -39.73 -4.97
C ARG A 5 -22.35 -38.36 -4.98
N ARG A 6 -21.72 -37.99 -3.84
CA ARG A 6 -20.87 -36.80 -3.73
C ARG A 6 -19.73 -36.95 -4.74
N ARG A 7 -19.51 -35.92 -5.58
CA ARG A 7 -18.42 -35.92 -6.57
C ARG A 7 -17.08 -35.84 -5.82
N PRO A 8 -16.13 -36.76 -6.07
CA PRO A 8 -14.84 -36.81 -5.35
C PRO A 8 -14.05 -35.48 -5.35
N GLY A 9 -14.18 -34.66 -6.40
CA GLY A 9 -13.50 -33.36 -6.50
C GLY A 9 -13.98 -32.30 -5.48
N ARG A 10 -15.13 -32.50 -4.82
CA ARG A 10 -15.65 -31.58 -3.79
C ARG A 10 -14.89 -31.72 -2.45
N ASP A 11 -14.31 -32.88 -2.18
CA ASP A 11 -13.59 -33.15 -0.93
C ASP A 11 -12.08 -32.82 -1.05
N ARG A 12 -11.53 -32.86 -2.28
CA ARG A 12 -10.11 -32.54 -2.56
C ARG A 12 -9.73 -31.06 -2.38
N ALA A 13 -10.61 -30.13 -2.76
CA ALA A 13 -10.30 -28.69 -2.66
C ALA A 13 -10.16 -28.21 -1.20
N PRO A 14 -11.04 -28.58 -0.25
CA PRO A 14 -10.83 -28.33 1.17
C PRO A 14 -9.51 -28.91 1.70
N GLU A 15 -9.17 -30.16 1.36
CA GLU A 15 -7.92 -30.80 1.80
C GLU A 15 -6.67 -30.03 1.34
N LEU A 16 -6.66 -29.56 0.09
CA LEU A 16 -5.58 -28.72 -0.45
C LEU A 16 -5.48 -27.38 0.27
N LEU A 17 -6.61 -26.77 0.63
CA LEU A 17 -6.63 -25.49 1.37
C LEU A 17 -6.20 -25.64 2.83
N ASP A 18 -6.55 -26.75 3.47
CA ASP A 18 -6.08 -27.08 4.82
C ASP A 18 -4.56 -27.31 4.81
N ALA A 19 -4.05 -28.09 3.84
CA ALA A 19 -2.61 -28.28 3.67
C ALA A 19 -1.87 -26.98 3.35
N ALA A 20 -2.48 -26.09 2.54
CA ALA A 20 -1.93 -24.76 2.27
C ALA A 20 -1.83 -23.90 3.53
N THR A 21 -2.82 -24.00 4.42
CA THR A 21 -2.84 -23.30 5.70
C THR A 21 -1.68 -23.76 6.59
N ASP A 22 -1.45 -25.08 6.67
CA ASP A 22 -0.34 -25.64 7.45
C ASP A 22 1.03 -25.15 6.95
N VAL A 23 1.24 -25.10 5.63
CA VAL A 23 2.48 -24.58 5.04
C VAL A 23 2.66 -23.10 5.35
N GLN A 24 1.60 -22.30 5.22
CA GLN A 24 1.64 -20.87 5.54
C GLN A 24 1.93 -20.63 7.03
N GLU A 25 1.36 -21.44 7.92
CA GLU A 25 1.61 -21.33 9.35
C GLU A 25 3.05 -21.72 9.70
N ALA A 26 3.57 -22.80 9.10
CA ALA A 26 4.96 -23.22 9.24
C ALA A 26 5.93 -22.13 8.76
N ALA A 27 5.68 -21.54 7.59
CA ALA A 27 6.45 -20.41 7.06
C ALA A 27 6.37 -19.18 7.99
N ALA A 28 5.18 -18.82 8.47
CA ALA A 28 4.99 -17.70 9.40
C ALA A 28 5.69 -17.93 10.75
N ARG A 29 5.74 -19.18 11.24
CA ARG A 29 6.46 -19.56 12.46
C ARG A 29 7.97 -19.46 12.25
N SER A 30 8.45 -19.96 11.11
CA SER A 30 9.85 -19.85 10.68
C SER A 30 10.30 -18.38 10.60
N ILE A 31 9.55 -17.52 9.91
CA ILE A 31 9.86 -16.09 9.80
C ILE A 31 9.87 -15.39 11.17
N ARG A 32 8.93 -15.73 12.06
CA ARG A 32 8.83 -15.11 13.40
C ARG A 32 9.93 -15.56 14.36
N ARG A 33 10.34 -16.82 14.31
CA ARG A 33 11.23 -17.44 15.31
C ARG A 33 12.62 -17.81 14.79
N GLY A 34 12.85 -17.73 13.48
CA GLY A 34 14.10 -18.15 12.83
C GLY A 34 14.31 -19.68 12.79
N THR A 35 13.29 -20.47 13.12
CA THR A 35 13.36 -21.94 13.12
C THR A 35 13.07 -22.50 11.71
N PRO A 36 13.52 -23.73 11.38
CA PRO A 36 13.16 -24.37 10.12
C PRO A 36 11.64 -24.48 9.95
N ALA A 37 11.15 -24.36 8.72
CA ALA A 37 9.73 -24.54 8.40
C ALA A 37 9.39 -26.03 8.36
N GLU A 38 8.84 -26.56 9.45
CA GLU A 38 8.35 -27.95 9.53
C GLU A 38 6.86 -28.01 9.19
N VAL A 39 6.51 -28.77 8.16
CA VAL A 39 5.14 -29.02 7.70
C VAL A 39 4.73 -30.43 8.14
N PRO A 40 3.50 -30.65 8.65
CA PRO A 40 3.03 -31.99 8.96
C PRO A 40 3.13 -32.92 7.74
N PRO A 41 3.58 -34.18 7.92
CA PRO A 41 3.78 -35.11 6.80
C PRO A 41 2.51 -35.36 6.00
N GLY A 42 1.33 -35.43 6.66
CA GLY A 42 0.05 -35.59 5.97
C GLY A 42 -0.28 -34.43 5.03
N SER A 43 0.10 -33.19 5.39
CA SER A 43 -0.13 -32.00 4.56
C SER A 43 0.88 -31.92 3.42
N ALA A 44 2.11 -32.38 3.63
CA ALA A 44 3.13 -32.49 2.59
C ALA A 44 2.75 -33.54 1.53
N ASP A 45 2.14 -34.66 1.94
CA ASP A 45 1.67 -35.70 1.03
C ASP A 45 0.44 -35.26 0.23
N VAL A 46 -0.45 -34.45 0.82
CA VAL A 46 -1.58 -33.83 0.09
C VAL A 46 -1.11 -32.88 -1.01
N LEU A 47 0.00 -32.16 -0.79
CA LEU A 47 0.59 -31.22 -1.75
C LEU A 47 1.47 -31.89 -2.81
N ARG A 48 1.89 -33.14 -2.61
CA ARG A 48 2.55 -33.94 -3.65
C ARG A 48 1.47 -34.36 -4.65
N VAL A 49 1.34 -33.60 -5.73
CA VAL A 49 0.47 -33.93 -6.85
C VAL A 49 0.99 -35.22 -7.48
N ASP A 50 0.31 -36.34 -7.25
CA ASP A 50 0.51 -37.58 -8.00
C ASP A 50 -0.40 -37.52 -9.22
N GLU A 51 0.19 -37.37 -10.42
CA GLU A 51 -0.56 -37.19 -11.69
C GLU A 51 -1.57 -38.31 -11.94
N GLU A 52 -1.40 -39.48 -11.33
CA GLU A 52 -2.26 -40.66 -11.48
C GLU A 52 -3.57 -40.61 -10.66
N HIS A 53 -3.70 -39.70 -9.68
CA HIS A 53 -4.86 -39.63 -8.78
C HIS A 53 -5.50 -38.24 -8.67
N GLU A 54 -5.16 -37.29 -9.54
CA GLU A 54 -5.71 -35.93 -9.48
C GLU A 54 -7.18 -35.90 -9.96
N VAL A 55 -8.07 -35.57 -9.02
CA VAL A 55 -9.53 -35.57 -9.22
C VAL A 55 -10.03 -34.24 -9.76
N LEU A 56 -9.22 -33.18 -9.65
CA LEU A 56 -9.54 -31.86 -10.17
C LEU A 56 -9.27 -31.83 -11.67
N GLU A 57 -10.22 -31.30 -12.44
CA GLU A 57 -10.10 -31.15 -13.89
C GLU A 57 -10.07 -29.68 -14.30
N GLY A 58 -9.33 -29.38 -15.37
CA GLY A 58 -9.34 -28.07 -16.03
C GLY A 58 -8.85 -26.92 -15.13
N PRO A 59 -9.61 -25.83 -14.95
CA PRO A 59 -9.17 -24.65 -14.20
C PRO A 59 -8.90 -24.92 -12.71
N ALA A 60 -9.65 -25.84 -12.11
CA ALA A 60 -9.46 -26.20 -10.70
C ALA A 60 -8.11 -26.93 -10.48
N GLN A 61 -7.73 -27.78 -11.44
CA GLN A 61 -6.43 -28.45 -11.45
C GLN A 61 -5.29 -27.45 -11.60
N GLN A 62 -5.41 -26.52 -12.56
CA GLN A 62 -4.41 -25.47 -12.77
C GLN A 62 -4.23 -24.57 -11.53
N ALA A 63 -5.34 -24.20 -10.88
CA ALA A 63 -5.29 -23.43 -9.64
C ALA A 63 -4.61 -24.22 -8.51
N ALA A 64 -4.87 -25.52 -8.40
CA ALA A 64 -4.24 -26.39 -7.42
C ALA A 64 -2.73 -26.55 -7.67
N GLU A 65 -2.32 -26.84 -8.91
CA GLU A 65 -0.90 -26.92 -9.31
C GLU A 65 -0.17 -25.61 -9.02
N ARG A 66 -0.78 -24.48 -9.37
CA ARG A 66 -0.19 -23.16 -9.12
C ARG A 66 -0.09 -22.84 -7.64
N LEU A 67 -1.09 -23.22 -6.84
CA LEU A 67 -1.07 -23.09 -5.40
C LEU A 67 0.08 -23.92 -4.80
N VAL A 68 0.22 -25.18 -5.21
CA VAL A 68 1.30 -26.07 -4.78
C VAL A 68 2.68 -25.49 -5.13
N GLU A 69 2.86 -24.99 -6.36
CA GLU A 69 4.11 -24.37 -6.80
C GLU A 69 4.46 -23.15 -5.95
N LEU A 70 3.50 -22.25 -5.71
CA LEU A 70 3.70 -21.05 -4.89
C LEU A 70 3.96 -21.37 -3.41
N LEU A 71 3.31 -22.40 -2.87
CA LEU A 71 3.56 -22.89 -1.50
C LEU A 71 4.94 -23.53 -1.39
N GLY A 72 5.38 -24.27 -2.40
CA GLY A 72 6.72 -24.82 -2.50
C GLY A 72 7.79 -23.72 -2.52
N GLU A 73 7.63 -22.71 -3.39
CA GLU A 73 8.52 -21.54 -3.43
C GLU A 73 8.55 -20.81 -2.07
N ALA A 74 7.38 -20.57 -1.45
CA ALA A 74 7.30 -19.90 -0.16
C ALA A 74 7.95 -20.70 0.97
N TRP A 75 7.80 -22.03 0.95
CA TRP A 75 8.42 -22.93 1.91
C TRP A 75 9.95 -22.97 1.74
N GLU A 76 10.46 -23.02 0.51
CA GLU A 76 11.89 -22.98 0.21
C GLU A 76 12.52 -21.64 0.66
N ILE A 77 11.84 -20.52 0.40
CA ILE A 77 12.28 -19.19 0.86
C ILE A 77 12.28 -19.12 2.38
N ALA A 78 11.24 -19.63 3.06
CA ALA A 78 11.20 -19.65 4.53
C ALA A 78 12.28 -20.59 5.13
N GLY A 79 12.50 -21.76 4.53
CA GLY A 79 13.49 -22.74 4.96
C GLY A 79 14.95 -22.31 4.72
N SER A 80 15.22 -21.63 3.61
CA SER A 80 16.56 -21.10 3.27
C SER A 80 17.06 -20.04 4.25
N GLY A 81 16.14 -19.34 4.95
CA GLY A 81 16.49 -18.45 6.07
C GLY A 81 17.06 -19.17 7.30
N SER A 82 16.85 -20.48 7.43
CA SER A 82 17.29 -21.30 8.58
C SER A 82 18.56 -22.12 8.30
N ALA A 83 18.93 -22.32 7.03
CA ALA A 83 20.10 -23.12 6.65
C ALA A 83 21.42 -22.35 6.83
N ARG A 84 21.89 -22.25 8.08
CA ARG A 84 23.27 -21.85 8.41
C ARG A 84 24.25 -23.03 8.42
N GLY A 85 24.02 -24.04 7.58
CA GLY A 85 24.83 -25.25 7.48
C GLY A 85 24.87 -25.82 6.06
N LYS A 86 26.08 -25.85 5.48
CA LYS A 86 26.55 -26.55 4.26
C LYS A 86 25.48 -27.04 3.26
N THR A 87 25.34 -26.31 2.15
CA THR A 87 24.73 -26.78 0.90
C THR A 87 25.65 -27.74 0.13
N PRO A 88 25.18 -28.91 -0.35
CA PRO A 88 25.76 -29.58 -1.50
C PRO A 88 25.38 -28.80 -2.78
N THR A 89 26.38 -28.47 -3.60
CA THR A 89 26.25 -27.72 -4.84
C THR A 89 25.58 -28.55 -5.95
N PRO A 90 24.47 -28.13 -6.56
CA PRO A 90 24.08 -28.60 -7.88
C PRO A 90 24.79 -27.80 -8.99
N PRO A 91 25.21 -28.42 -10.11
CA PRO A 91 25.83 -27.70 -11.21
C PRO A 91 24.73 -27.05 -12.08
N GLY A 92 24.50 -25.76 -11.90
CA GLY A 92 23.58 -24.93 -12.70
C GLY A 92 24.07 -23.47 -12.76
N PRO A 93 23.74 -22.73 -13.82
CA PRO A 93 24.54 -21.61 -14.33
C PRO A 93 24.67 -20.44 -13.34
N ALA A 94 25.90 -19.94 -13.26
CA ALA A 94 26.36 -18.88 -12.40
C ALA A 94 25.44 -17.65 -12.38
N GLY A 95 24.96 -17.24 -11.20
CA GLY A 95 24.29 -15.94 -11.09
C GLY A 95 23.69 -15.57 -9.74
N ALA A 96 23.29 -16.53 -8.90
CA ALA A 96 22.71 -16.21 -7.59
C ALA A 96 23.80 -15.96 -6.54
N GLN A 97 24.53 -14.85 -6.67
CA GLN A 97 25.42 -14.36 -5.61
C GLN A 97 24.55 -13.93 -4.43
N PHE A 98 24.61 -14.70 -3.34
CA PHE A 98 24.12 -14.28 -2.03
C PHE A 98 24.63 -12.86 -1.74
N LEU A 99 23.71 -11.92 -1.46
CA LEU A 99 24.02 -10.52 -1.20
C LEU A 99 24.80 -10.39 0.12
N VAL A 100 26.13 -10.51 0.04
CA VAL A 100 27.03 -10.22 1.14
C VAL A 100 26.89 -8.74 1.49
N ARG A 101 26.47 -8.45 2.72
CA ARG A 101 26.31 -7.07 3.22
C ARG A 101 27.65 -6.34 3.04
N PRO A 102 27.74 -5.30 2.18
CA PRO A 102 29.02 -4.66 1.88
C PRO A 102 29.63 -4.02 3.13
N THR A 103 30.96 -4.03 3.22
CA THR A 103 31.71 -3.29 4.25
C THR A 103 31.39 -1.78 4.17
N MET A 104 31.45 -1.05 5.31
CA MET A 104 31.05 0.37 5.37
C MET A 104 31.66 1.25 4.26
N PHE A 105 32.93 1.04 3.92
CA PHE A 105 33.61 1.80 2.85
C PHE A 105 33.11 1.47 1.43
N ARG A 106 32.63 0.25 1.18
CA ARG A 106 32.02 -0.11 -0.12
C ARG A 106 30.59 0.42 -0.27
N LEU A 107 29.94 0.83 0.83
CA LEU A 107 28.64 1.51 0.79
C LEU A 107 28.77 2.99 0.41
N LEU A 108 29.95 3.60 0.57
CA LEU A 108 30.15 5.02 0.28
C LEU A 108 29.72 5.44 -1.14
N PRO A 109 30.15 4.77 -2.24
CA PRO A 109 29.70 5.13 -3.58
C PRO A 109 28.19 4.88 -3.77
N VAL A 110 27.61 3.88 -3.11
CA VAL A 110 26.18 3.58 -3.15
C VAL A 110 25.37 4.70 -2.48
N VAL A 111 25.80 5.13 -1.30
CA VAL A 111 25.20 6.24 -0.56
C VAL A 111 25.33 7.54 -1.36
N VAL A 112 26.51 7.84 -1.93
CA VAL A 112 26.70 9.04 -2.76
C VAL A 112 25.79 9.03 -3.99
N ARG A 113 25.64 7.89 -4.68
CA ARG A 113 24.70 7.76 -5.80
C ARG A 113 23.25 7.94 -5.35
N ALA A 114 22.87 7.35 -4.22
CA ALA A 114 21.53 7.51 -3.64
C ALA A 114 21.24 8.98 -3.30
N VAL A 115 22.18 9.66 -2.63
CA VAL A 115 22.06 11.09 -2.31
C VAL A 115 21.98 11.94 -3.58
N ARG A 116 22.81 11.67 -4.60
CA ARG A 116 22.74 12.36 -5.91
C ARG A 116 21.40 12.15 -6.61
N ARG A 117 20.81 10.96 -6.51
CA ARG A 117 19.48 10.65 -7.06
C ARG A 117 18.39 11.45 -6.35
N GLU A 118 18.55 11.74 -5.07
CA GLU A 118 17.62 12.57 -4.31
C GLU A 118 17.89 14.08 -4.43
N LEU A 119 19.05 14.52 -4.91
CA LEU A 119 19.41 15.94 -5.18
C LEU A 119 18.68 16.53 -6.40
N ARG A 120 17.36 16.33 -6.48
CA ARG A 120 16.47 16.89 -7.50
C ARG A 120 15.38 17.68 -6.80
N ARG A 121 14.99 18.83 -7.37
CA ARG A 121 13.95 19.70 -6.78
C ARG A 121 12.60 18.98 -6.62
N ASP A 122 12.36 17.95 -7.41
CA ASP A 122 11.15 17.13 -7.35
C ASP A 122 11.22 15.96 -6.36
N SER A 123 12.39 15.69 -5.77
CA SER A 123 12.53 14.67 -4.74
C SER A 123 11.80 15.10 -3.47
N PRO A 124 10.89 14.26 -2.94
CA PRO A 124 10.28 14.49 -1.64
C PRO A 124 11.31 14.53 -0.49
N VAL A 125 12.41 13.76 -0.60
CA VAL A 125 13.49 13.75 0.40
C VAL A 125 14.22 15.09 0.43
N PHE A 126 14.58 15.64 -0.73
CA PHE A 126 15.24 16.94 -0.82
C PHE A 126 14.36 18.07 -0.32
N ARG A 127 13.08 18.08 -0.70
CA ARG A 127 12.10 19.07 -0.21
C ARG A 127 11.99 19.03 1.32
N HIS A 128 11.94 17.84 1.90
CA HIS A 128 11.94 17.68 3.35
C HIS A 128 13.22 18.21 4.00
N ALA A 129 14.40 17.87 3.44
CA ALA A 129 15.68 18.30 3.97
C ALA A 129 15.84 19.84 3.97
N VAL A 130 15.44 20.50 2.88
CA VAL A 130 15.45 21.98 2.78
C VAL A 130 14.52 22.59 3.83
N ARG A 131 13.31 22.05 3.97
CA ARG A 131 12.34 22.54 4.96
C ARG A 131 12.87 22.36 6.39
N LEU A 132 13.45 21.19 6.70
CA LEU A 132 14.04 20.89 8.00
C LEU A 132 15.17 21.86 8.34
N ALA A 133 16.08 22.11 7.38
CA ALA A 133 17.17 23.06 7.55
C ALA A 133 16.63 24.49 7.79
N ALA A 134 15.69 24.95 6.96
CA ALA A 134 15.09 26.28 7.10
C ALA A 134 14.39 26.47 8.46
N VAL A 135 13.59 25.49 8.90
CA VAL A 135 12.89 25.53 10.19
C VAL A 135 13.87 25.50 11.35
N ALA A 136 14.90 24.65 11.31
CA ALA A 136 15.90 24.59 12.36
C ALA A 136 16.68 25.91 12.47
N THR A 137 17.11 26.48 11.34
CA THR A 137 17.80 27.78 11.33
C THR A 137 16.90 28.90 11.83
N LEU A 138 15.66 28.99 11.34
CA LEU A 138 14.71 30.02 11.76
C LEU A 138 14.35 29.89 13.24
N GLY A 139 14.10 28.66 13.72
CA GLY A 139 13.81 28.38 15.12
C GLY A 139 14.97 28.74 16.04
N TYR A 140 16.21 28.49 15.61
CA TYR A 140 17.40 28.96 16.32
C TYR A 140 17.49 30.49 16.36
N LEU A 141 17.34 31.17 15.22
CA LEU A 141 17.43 32.63 15.14
C LEU A 141 16.35 33.34 15.96
N ILE A 142 15.11 32.84 15.95
CA ILE A 142 14.03 33.36 16.78
C ILE A 142 14.34 33.13 18.26
N ALA A 143 14.72 31.91 18.64
CA ALA A 143 14.98 31.57 20.04
C ALA A 143 16.20 32.32 20.60
N ALA A 144 17.22 32.61 19.79
CA ALA A 144 18.39 33.40 20.18
C ALA A 144 18.05 34.89 20.45
N ARG A 145 16.91 35.38 19.96
CA ARG A 145 16.41 36.75 20.20
C ARG A 145 15.49 36.84 21.42
N LEU A 146 15.06 35.70 21.96
CA LEU A 146 14.23 35.64 23.15
C LEU A 146 15.13 35.56 24.39
N PRO A 147 14.75 36.18 25.52
CA PRO A 147 15.50 36.13 26.77
C PRO A 147 15.28 34.78 27.49
N LEU A 148 15.56 33.67 26.80
CA LEU A 148 15.38 32.30 27.30
C LEU A 148 16.76 31.64 27.43
N ALA A 149 17.04 31.03 28.58
CA ALA A 149 18.35 30.43 28.86
C ALA A 149 18.65 29.24 27.92
N HIS A 150 17.63 28.54 27.45
CA HIS A 150 17.76 27.30 26.68
C HIS A 150 17.25 27.39 25.23
N GLY A 151 17.46 28.52 24.54
CA GLY A 151 16.93 28.77 23.19
C GLY A 151 17.22 27.66 22.14
N TYR A 152 18.30 26.88 22.32
CA TYR A 152 18.63 25.72 21.49
C TYR A 152 17.58 24.58 21.50
N TRP A 153 16.62 24.58 22.44
CA TRP A 153 15.55 23.57 22.44
C TRP A 153 14.52 23.76 21.33
N ALA A 154 14.32 24.99 20.82
CA ALA A 154 13.39 25.22 19.71
C ALA A 154 13.80 24.50 18.41
N PRO A 155 15.05 24.62 17.91
CA PRO A 155 15.48 23.85 16.75
C PRO A 155 15.50 22.34 17.01
N ILE A 156 15.87 21.89 18.21
CA ILE A 156 15.80 20.45 18.57
C ILE A 156 14.36 19.96 18.52
N ALA A 157 13.40 20.69 19.10
CA ALA A 157 11.99 20.33 19.08
C ALA A 157 11.46 20.26 17.65
N SER A 158 11.82 21.24 16.81
CA SER A 158 11.45 21.26 15.40
C SER A 158 11.95 20.01 14.68
N VAL A 159 13.23 19.68 14.81
CA VAL A 159 13.85 18.51 14.16
C VAL A 159 13.24 17.20 14.65
N MET A 160 12.98 17.08 15.95
CA MET A 160 12.40 15.86 16.52
C MET A 160 10.96 15.61 16.05
N VAL A 161 10.19 16.68 15.84
CA VAL A 161 8.78 16.62 15.45
C VAL A 161 8.59 16.47 13.94
N MET A 162 9.41 17.17 13.14
CA MET A 162 9.27 17.18 11.68
C MET A 162 9.43 15.78 11.08
N ARG A 163 8.49 15.42 10.22
CA ARG A 163 8.55 14.23 9.36
C ARG A 163 8.26 14.59 7.91
N PRO A 164 8.51 13.66 6.95
CA PRO A 164 8.17 13.87 5.55
C PRO A 164 6.67 14.05 5.30
N ASP A 165 5.82 13.46 6.17
CA ASP A 165 4.36 13.54 6.12
C ASP A 165 3.80 14.57 7.12
N PHE A 166 2.78 15.34 6.72
CA PHE A 166 2.14 16.36 7.56
C PHE A 166 1.48 15.72 8.79
N HIS A 167 0.65 14.70 8.60
CA HIS A 167 -0.08 14.06 9.70
C HIS A 167 0.86 13.49 10.76
N ARG A 168 1.99 12.91 10.34
CA ARG A 168 3.02 12.42 11.27
C ARG A 168 3.75 13.54 12.00
N THR A 169 3.96 14.68 11.34
CA THR A 169 4.50 15.89 11.97
C THR A 169 3.53 16.44 13.01
N TYR A 170 2.24 16.53 12.68
CA TYR A 170 1.16 16.95 13.57
C TYR A 170 1.03 16.04 14.80
N ALA A 171 0.88 14.73 14.58
CA ALA A 171 0.79 13.75 15.64
C ALA A 171 2.00 13.82 16.58
N ARG A 172 3.22 13.98 16.02
CA ARG A 172 4.42 14.18 16.85
C ARG A 172 4.43 15.51 17.60
N ALA A 173 3.99 16.61 16.99
CA ALA A 173 3.96 17.92 17.65
C ALA A 173 3.04 17.87 18.88
N VAL A 174 1.83 17.35 18.70
CA VAL A 174 0.83 17.19 19.77
C VAL A 174 1.35 16.23 20.84
N ALA A 175 1.86 15.06 20.45
CA ALA A 175 2.40 14.09 21.40
C ALA A 175 3.62 14.61 22.17
N ARG A 176 4.47 15.43 21.54
CA ARG A 176 5.60 16.09 22.22
C ARG A 176 5.12 17.15 23.20
N LEU A 177 4.15 17.97 22.83
CA LEU A 177 3.58 18.97 23.71
C LEU A 177 2.90 18.31 24.92
N ALA A 178 1.98 17.38 24.67
CA ALA A 178 1.26 16.64 25.72
C ALA A 178 2.22 15.86 26.62
N GLY A 179 3.19 15.15 26.03
CA GLY A 179 4.24 14.46 26.79
C GLY A 179 5.06 15.42 27.62
N THR A 180 5.51 16.55 27.06
CA THR A 180 6.30 17.54 27.80
C THR A 180 5.54 18.13 28.97
N LEU A 181 4.26 18.48 28.79
CA LEU A 181 3.39 18.99 29.85
C LEU A 181 3.22 17.95 30.97
N ALA A 182 2.91 16.69 30.62
CA ALA A 182 2.75 15.62 31.58
C ALA A 182 4.05 15.33 32.35
N GLY A 183 5.19 15.27 31.67
CA GLY A 183 6.48 14.98 32.28
C GLY A 183 6.97 16.11 33.18
N VAL A 184 6.74 17.35 32.79
CA VAL A 184 6.99 18.54 33.61
C VAL A 184 6.11 18.55 34.85
N ALA A 185 4.81 18.27 34.72
CA ALA A 185 3.89 18.22 35.85
C ALA A 185 4.27 17.12 36.85
N LEU A 186 4.60 15.93 36.33
CA LEU A 186 5.09 14.81 37.11
C LEU A 186 6.38 15.16 37.86
N ALA A 187 7.37 15.71 37.16
CA ALA A 187 8.64 16.08 37.78
C ALA A 187 8.46 17.17 38.84
N THR A 188 7.66 18.19 38.56
CA THR A 188 7.37 19.27 39.51
C THR A 188 6.66 18.74 40.77
N GLY A 189 5.69 17.84 40.59
CA GLY A 189 5.00 17.18 41.69
C GLY A 189 5.95 16.37 42.58
N MET A 190 6.85 15.59 41.97
CA MET A 190 7.85 14.81 42.71
C MET A 190 8.85 15.71 43.45
N VAL A 191 9.34 16.78 42.81
CA VAL A 191 10.27 17.73 43.44
C VAL A 191 9.63 18.40 44.66
N ARG A 192 8.36 18.82 44.55
CA ARG A 192 7.63 19.43 45.68
C ARG A 192 7.29 18.45 46.80
N ALA A 193 7.07 17.18 46.47
CA ALA A 193 6.73 16.17 47.47
C ALA A 193 7.96 15.69 48.26
N VAL A 194 9.11 15.55 47.60
CA VAL A 194 10.28 14.87 48.16
C VAL A 194 11.36 15.85 48.64
N TYR A 195 11.37 17.10 48.17
CA TYR A 195 12.46 18.06 48.39
C TYR A 195 13.84 17.43 48.15
N PRO A 196 14.09 16.89 46.93
CA PRO A 196 15.23 16.03 46.66
C PRO A 196 16.57 16.77 46.76
N ASP A 197 17.57 16.08 47.29
CA ASP A 197 18.97 16.48 47.16
C ASP A 197 19.52 16.12 45.77
N ALA A 198 20.77 16.49 45.49
CA ALA A 198 21.41 16.24 44.19
C ALA A 198 21.49 14.73 43.84
N HIS A 199 21.61 13.84 44.83
CA HIS A 199 21.69 12.40 44.60
C HIS A 199 20.32 11.83 44.22
N VAL A 200 19.25 12.28 44.88
CA VAL A 200 17.87 11.91 44.54
C VAL A 200 17.50 12.43 43.15
N PHE A 201 17.90 13.66 42.80
CA PHE A 201 17.75 14.17 41.43
C PHE A 201 18.44 13.26 40.41
N GLY A 202 19.65 12.79 40.71
CA GLY A 202 20.38 11.86 39.84
C GLY A 202 19.69 10.52 39.67
N ALA A 203 19.22 9.92 40.76
CA ALA A 203 18.48 8.67 40.70
C ALA A 203 17.20 8.83 39.85
N LEU A 204 16.43 9.90 40.06
CA LEU A 204 15.22 10.20 39.30
C LEU A 204 15.51 10.47 37.82
N ALA A 205 16.63 11.13 37.50
CA ALA A 205 17.08 11.33 36.13
C ALA A 205 17.41 9.99 35.45
N VAL A 206 18.16 9.10 36.09
CA VAL A 206 18.50 7.77 35.55
C VAL A 206 17.25 6.93 35.30
N VAL A 207 16.33 6.89 36.27
CA VAL A 207 15.05 6.17 36.13
C VAL A 207 14.24 6.73 34.95
N SER A 208 14.13 8.06 34.84
CA SER A 208 13.40 8.72 33.75
C SER A 208 14.06 8.45 32.39
N ALA A 209 15.39 8.44 32.31
CA ALA A 209 16.10 8.09 31.08
C ALA A 209 15.84 6.63 30.67
N GLY A 210 15.88 5.70 31.63
CA GLY A 210 15.55 4.30 31.41
C GLY A 210 14.12 4.11 30.89
N LEU A 211 13.15 4.76 31.52
CA LEU A 211 11.74 4.73 31.10
C LEU A 211 11.54 5.37 29.71
N SER A 212 12.22 6.46 29.41
CA SER A 212 12.16 7.07 28.07
C SER A 212 12.67 6.12 26.99
N TYR A 213 13.77 5.41 27.26
CA TYR A 213 14.37 4.45 26.34
C TYR A 213 13.49 3.22 26.14
N THR A 214 12.97 2.62 27.21
CA THR A 214 12.11 1.42 27.11
C THR A 214 10.78 1.72 26.42
N LEU A 215 10.23 2.92 26.60
CA LEU A 215 8.95 3.32 26.03
C LEU A 215 9.05 3.97 24.65
N ILE A 216 10.25 4.08 24.06
CA ILE A 216 10.44 4.70 22.75
C ILE A 216 9.66 4.01 21.62
N ARG A 217 9.38 2.70 21.76
CA ARG A 217 8.60 1.90 20.81
C ARG A 217 7.11 1.78 21.18
N THR A 218 6.74 2.06 22.43
CA THR A 218 5.35 1.95 22.92
C THR A 218 4.51 3.15 22.50
N GLY A 219 5.08 4.36 22.58
CA GLY A 219 4.40 5.56 22.12
C GLY A 219 5.26 6.81 22.30
N TYR A 220 5.25 7.66 21.27
CA TYR A 220 6.08 8.87 21.27
C TYR A 220 5.77 9.78 22.46
N ALA A 221 4.49 9.96 22.82
CA ALA A 221 4.08 10.80 23.96
C ALA A 221 4.68 10.33 25.31
N TYR A 222 4.71 9.02 25.56
CA TYR A 222 5.29 8.45 26.78
C TYR A 222 6.80 8.71 26.86
N SER A 223 7.53 8.43 25.76
CA SER A 223 8.96 8.74 25.69
C SER A 223 9.23 10.24 25.89
N GLN A 224 8.39 11.12 25.32
CA GLN A 224 8.52 12.56 25.52
C GLN A 224 8.23 13.00 26.97
N CYS A 225 7.27 12.35 27.64
CA CYS A 225 6.99 12.57 29.07
C CYS A 225 8.20 12.28 29.95
N PHE A 226 8.76 11.08 29.85
CA PHE A 226 9.93 10.72 30.66
C PHE A 226 11.20 11.48 30.24
N THR A 227 11.34 11.85 28.96
CA THR A 227 12.42 12.76 28.52
C THR A 227 12.29 14.15 29.14
N ALA A 228 11.05 14.65 29.31
CA ALA A 228 10.82 15.93 29.96
C ALA A 228 11.14 15.88 31.45
N ALA A 229 10.67 14.84 32.15
CA ALA A 229 10.98 14.62 33.55
C ALA A 229 12.50 14.47 33.78
N TYR A 230 13.16 13.67 32.93
CA TYR A 230 14.62 13.51 32.92
C TYR A 230 15.37 14.84 32.88
N VAL A 231 15.00 15.74 31.95
CA VAL A 231 15.67 17.03 31.81
C VAL A 231 15.42 17.93 33.03
N VAL A 232 14.20 17.93 33.59
CA VAL A 232 13.92 18.69 34.82
C VAL A 232 14.79 18.20 35.98
N PHE A 233 14.90 16.89 36.17
CA PHE A 233 15.72 16.32 37.24
C PHE A 233 17.22 16.58 37.03
N LEU A 234 17.70 16.49 35.79
CA LEU A 234 19.10 16.74 35.45
C LEU A 234 19.48 18.21 35.67
N LEU A 235 18.62 19.16 35.30
CA LEU A 235 18.84 20.58 35.56
C LEU A 235 18.69 20.92 37.05
N GLY A 236 17.76 20.28 37.75
CA GLY A 236 17.61 20.38 39.20
C GLY A 236 18.85 19.93 39.96
N MET A 237 19.51 18.85 39.51
CA MET A 237 20.81 18.42 40.04
C MET A 237 21.88 19.52 39.90
N GLY A 238 21.86 20.27 38.79
CA GLY A 238 22.75 21.40 38.54
C GLY A 238 22.37 22.69 39.27
N GLY A 239 21.39 22.65 40.18
CA GLY A 239 20.95 23.79 40.98
C GLY A 239 20.05 24.79 40.25
N GLN A 240 19.59 24.47 39.04
CA GLN A 240 18.67 25.35 38.29
C GLN A 240 17.26 25.29 38.89
N ALA A 241 16.64 26.45 39.09
CA ALA A 241 15.27 26.52 39.58
C ALA A 241 14.29 25.94 38.53
N TRP A 242 13.46 24.99 38.96
CA TRP A 242 12.42 24.38 38.12
C TRP A 242 11.40 25.43 37.63
N GLU A 243 11.20 26.51 38.39
CA GLU A 243 10.29 27.63 38.08
C GLU A 243 10.62 28.33 36.75
N GLN A 244 11.90 28.38 36.38
CA GLN A 244 12.35 28.99 35.12
C GLN A 244 12.40 27.94 33.99
N THR A 245 12.87 26.74 34.31
CA THR A 245 13.10 25.65 33.33
C THR A 245 11.80 25.14 32.70
N VAL A 246 10.73 25.06 33.49
CA VAL A 246 9.43 24.53 33.10
C VAL A 246 8.73 25.38 32.02
N PRO A 247 8.48 26.68 32.23
CA PRO A 247 7.82 27.52 31.22
C PRO A 247 8.65 27.62 29.94
N GLU A 248 9.98 27.70 30.04
CA GLU A 248 10.87 27.71 28.87
C GLU A 248 10.68 26.48 27.99
N ARG A 249 10.60 25.28 28.59
CA ARG A 249 10.37 24.03 27.83
C ARG A 249 9.06 24.05 27.05
N VAL A 250 7.99 24.55 27.66
CA VAL A 250 6.66 24.60 27.03
C VAL A 250 6.69 25.57 25.85
N VAL A 251 7.19 26.79 26.07
CA VAL A 251 7.29 27.83 25.04
C VAL A 251 8.16 27.38 23.87
N LEU A 252 9.35 26.81 24.14
CA LEU A 252 10.28 26.38 23.09
C LEU A 252 9.77 25.15 22.32
N THR A 253 9.01 24.26 22.97
CA THR A 253 8.34 23.13 22.32
C THR A 253 7.20 23.60 21.43
N LEU A 254 6.40 24.56 21.90
CA LEU A 254 5.35 25.19 21.10
C LEU A 254 5.92 25.92 19.90
N LEU A 255 6.99 26.71 20.09
CA LEU A 255 7.68 27.42 19.01
C LEU A 255 8.18 26.44 17.94
N GLY A 256 8.89 25.38 18.34
CA GLY A 256 9.39 24.40 17.39
C GLY A 256 8.27 23.63 16.66
N GLY A 257 7.20 23.28 17.37
CA GLY A 257 6.01 22.66 16.77
C GLY A 257 5.30 23.59 15.78
N ALA A 258 5.11 24.86 16.15
CA ALA A 258 4.46 25.86 15.31
C ALA A 258 5.26 26.15 14.03
N LEU A 259 6.58 26.33 14.15
CA LEU A 259 7.46 26.52 13.00
C LEU A 259 7.45 25.29 12.06
N ALA A 260 7.43 24.08 12.62
CA ALA A 260 7.28 22.86 11.85
C ALA A 260 5.95 22.82 11.06
N MET A 261 4.83 23.26 11.66
CA MET A 261 3.54 23.36 10.96
C MET A 261 3.54 24.44 9.88
N LEU A 262 4.04 25.64 10.20
CA LEU A 262 4.07 26.77 9.27
C LEU A 262 4.86 26.44 8.00
N ALA A 263 5.96 25.71 8.15
CA ALA A 263 6.79 25.31 7.03
C ALA A 263 6.07 24.34 6.06
N TYR A 264 5.09 23.58 6.53
CA TYR A 264 4.24 22.77 5.65
C TYR A 264 3.23 23.60 4.86
N VAL A 265 2.80 24.73 5.41
CA VAL A 265 1.91 25.68 4.71
C VAL A 265 2.69 26.42 3.61
N VAL A 266 3.91 26.89 3.93
CA VAL A 266 4.75 27.68 3.00
C VAL A 266 5.37 26.80 1.90
N TYR A 267 5.75 25.57 2.21
CA TYR A 267 6.37 24.65 1.25
C TYR A 267 5.77 23.25 1.36
N PRO A 268 4.55 23.07 0.81
CA PRO A 268 3.83 21.81 0.92
C PRO A 268 4.47 20.71 0.08
N ALA A 269 4.48 19.49 0.63
CA ALA A 269 4.94 18.28 -0.05
C ALA A 269 3.77 17.33 -0.32
N TRP A 270 2.65 17.87 -0.82
CA TRP A 270 1.45 17.08 -1.09
C TRP A 270 1.73 15.97 -2.11
N GLU A 271 1.25 14.77 -1.81
CA GLU A 271 1.26 13.58 -2.66
C GLU A 271 0.05 13.57 -3.60
N THR A 272 -1.02 14.30 -3.29
CA THR A 272 -2.23 14.41 -4.12
C THR A 272 -1.94 14.69 -5.61
N PRO A 273 -1.02 15.60 -6.00
CA PRO A 273 -0.69 15.84 -7.41
C PRO A 273 -0.01 14.65 -8.12
N ARG A 274 0.55 13.69 -7.36
CA ARG A 274 1.20 12.49 -7.89
C ARG A 274 0.21 11.37 -8.16
N LEU A 275 -1.02 11.46 -7.64
CA LEU A 275 -2.03 10.41 -7.80
C LEU A 275 -2.30 10.10 -9.28
N PRO A 276 -2.63 11.07 -10.17
CA PRO A 276 -2.90 10.75 -11.57
C PRO A 276 -1.72 10.03 -12.25
N GLY A 277 -0.49 10.44 -11.94
CA GLY A 277 0.71 9.77 -12.46
C GLY A 277 0.85 8.32 -11.99
N ARG A 278 0.62 8.05 -10.70
CA ARG A 278 0.68 6.68 -10.16
C ARG A 278 -0.48 5.80 -10.65
N LEU A 279 -1.65 6.40 -10.85
CA LEU A 279 -2.81 5.72 -11.46
C LEU A 279 -2.50 5.31 -12.90
N ALA A 280 -1.92 6.23 -13.67
CA ALA A 280 -1.48 6.00 -15.04
C ALA A 280 -0.42 4.89 -15.15
N ASP A 281 0.58 4.90 -14.25
CA ASP A 281 1.60 3.84 -14.20
C ASP A 281 0.96 2.47 -13.93
N TRP A 282 0.00 2.40 -13.00
CA TRP A 282 -0.72 1.17 -12.71
C TRP A 282 -1.61 0.74 -13.89
N LEU A 283 -2.32 1.67 -14.54
CA LEU A 283 -3.11 1.39 -15.73
C LEU A 283 -2.27 0.77 -16.85
N ALA A 284 -1.15 1.40 -17.21
CA ALA A 284 -0.27 0.89 -18.26
C ALA A 284 0.36 -0.47 -17.91
N ALA A 285 0.78 -0.66 -16.66
CA ALA A 285 1.32 -1.95 -16.22
C ALA A 285 0.26 -3.06 -16.21
N ASN A 286 -0.96 -2.74 -15.77
CA ASN A 286 -2.07 -3.68 -15.73
C ASN A 286 -2.56 -4.04 -17.14
N GLY A 287 -2.57 -3.07 -18.06
CA GLY A 287 -2.85 -3.28 -19.48
C GLY A 287 -1.86 -4.22 -20.15
N ARG A 288 -0.55 -4.04 -19.91
CA ARG A 288 0.49 -4.97 -20.38
C ARG A 288 0.35 -6.38 -19.82
N TYR A 289 -0.02 -6.51 -18.55
CA TYR A 289 -0.33 -7.81 -17.95
C TYR A 289 -1.54 -8.48 -18.62
N ALA A 290 -2.64 -7.75 -18.79
CA ALA A 290 -3.83 -8.25 -19.47
C ALA A 290 -3.54 -8.66 -20.92
N ALA A 291 -2.77 -7.86 -21.66
CA ALA A 291 -2.31 -8.20 -23.01
C ALA A 291 -1.47 -9.48 -23.00
N ALA A 292 -0.51 -9.63 -22.09
CA ALA A 292 0.32 -10.85 -22.00
C ALA A 292 -0.51 -12.12 -21.71
N VAL A 293 -1.58 -12.01 -20.91
CA VAL A 293 -2.54 -13.12 -20.70
C VAL A 293 -3.22 -13.47 -22.02
N LEU A 294 -3.72 -12.48 -22.77
CA LEU A 294 -4.39 -12.68 -24.07
C LEU A 294 -3.45 -13.25 -25.14
N ARG A 295 -2.19 -12.79 -25.20
CA ARG A 295 -1.15 -13.38 -26.08
C ARG A 295 -0.88 -14.84 -25.75
N SER A 296 -0.95 -15.21 -24.47
CA SER A 296 -0.81 -16.61 -24.05
C SER A 296 -1.99 -17.49 -24.49
N TYR A 297 -3.16 -16.91 -24.77
CA TYR A 297 -4.27 -17.59 -25.46
C TYR A 297 -4.09 -17.65 -26.98
N ALA A 298 -3.41 -16.66 -27.56
CA ALA A 298 -3.09 -16.64 -28.98
C ALA A 298 -1.98 -17.64 -29.33
N GLU A 299 -0.96 -17.79 -28.48
CA GLU A 299 0.12 -18.77 -28.63
C GLU A 299 0.75 -19.14 -27.26
N PRO A 300 0.49 -20.34 -26.69
CA PRO A 300 1.00 -20.73 -25.37
C PRO A 300 2.49 -21.15 -25.38
N THR A 301 3.40 -20.19 -25.61
CA THR A 301 4.86 -20.42 -25.58
C THR A 301 5.44 -20.27 -24.16
N ARG A 302 6.64 -20.84 -23.92
CA ARG A 302 7.38 -20.63 -22.65
C ARG A 302 7.77 -19.16 -22.47
N GLU A 303 8.05 -18.47 -23.57
CA GLU A 303 8.40 -17.05 -23.58
C GLU A 303 7.22 -16.18 -23.15
N HIS A 304 6.03 -16.39 -23.74
CA HIS A 304 4.80 -15.69 -23.35
C HIS A 304 4.43 -15.92 -21.87
N ARG A 305 4.66 -17.12 -21.33
CA ARG A 305 4.48 -17.38 -19.88
C ARG A 305 5.47 -16.60 -19.02
N ALA A 306 6.73 -16.47 -19.44
CA ALA A 306 7.73 -15.68 -18.72
C ALA A 306 7.38 -14.19 -18.75
N ASP A 307 6.96 -13.68 -19.92
CA ASP A 307 6.52 -12.30 -20.10
C ASP A 307 5.26 -11.99 -19.29
N MET A 308 4.29 -12.90 -19.26
CA MET A 308 3.11 -12.79 -18.41
C MET A 308 3.48 -12.70 -16.92
N ARG A 309 4.38 -13.57 -16.43
CA ARG A 309 4.84 -13.53 -15.04
C ARG A 309 5.58 -12.22 -14.72
N LYS A 310 6.39 -11.71 -15.66
CA LYS A 310 7.06 -10.41 -15.53
C LYS A 310 6.05 -9.26 -15.48
N ALA A 311 5.10 -9.21 -16.41
CA ALA A 311 4.06 -8.17 -16.46
C ALA A 311 3.17 -8.18 -15.22
N LEU A 312 2.84 -9.36 -14.67
CA LEU A 312 2.11 -9.50 -13.41
C LEU A 312 2.88 -8.85 -12.24
N LEU A 313 4.19 -9.09 -12.13
CA LEU A 313 5.01 -8.51 -11.06
C LEU A 313 5.08 -6.98 -11.18
N GLU A 314 5.25 -6.46 -12.40
CA GLU A 314 5.26 -5.01 -12.65
C GLU A 314 3.89 -4.37 -12.33
N SER A 315 2.77 -5.02 -12.68
CA SER A 315 1.43 -4.55 -12.31
C SER A 315 1.23 -4.52 -10.78
N ARG A 316 1.74 -5.53 -10.06
CA ARG A 316 1.70 -5.57 -8.58
C ARG A 316 2.55 -4.47 -7.94
N GLU A 317 3.74 -4.22 -8.48
CA GLU A 317 4.61 -3.13 -8.02
C GLU A 317 3.93 -1.76 -8.22
N ALA A 318 3.39 -1.51 -9.41
CA ALA A 318 2.67 -0.27 -9.72
C ALA A 318 1.43 -0.08 -8.82
N ARG A 319 0.68 -1.15 -8.53
CA ARG A 319 -0.43 -1.12 -7.59
C ARG A 319 0.00 -0.78 -6.16
N ALA A 320 1.09 -1.37 -5.68
CA ALA A 320 1.62 -1.08 -4.34
C ALA A 320 2.06 0.40 -4.24
N ALA A 321 2.73 0.90 -5.27
CA ALA A 321 3.09 2.31 -5.41
C ALA A 321 1.88 3.25 -5.39
N TRP A 322 0.80 2.92 -6.10
CA TRP A 322 -0.46 3.66 -6.03
C TRP A 322 -1.04 3.66 -4.60
N GLN A 323 -1.14 2.48 -3.96
CA GLN A 323 -1.72 2.35 -2.63
C GLN A 323 -0.97 3.17 -1.58
N GLU A 324 0.36 3.13 -1.60
CA GLU A 324 1.20 3.92 -0.69
C GLU A 324 0.98 5.43 -0.86
N THR A 325 0.81 5.88 -2.11
CA THR A 325 0.57 7.30 -2.44
C THR A 325 -0.86 7.71 -2.04
N TYR A 326 -1.85 6.85 -2.31
CA TYR A 326 -3.26 7.05 -1.97
C TYR A 326 -3.49 7.14 -0.46
N ASP A 327 -2.90 6.24 0.32
CA ASP A 327 -3.01 6.22 1.78
C ASP A 327 -2.42 7.48 2.42
N ARG A 328 -1.32 8.00 1.85
CA ARG A 328 -0.72 9.27 2.26
C ARG A 328 -1.59 10.46 1.87
N ALA A 329 -2.06 10.52 0.63
CA ALA A 329 -2.91 11.59 0.13
C ALA A 329 -4.24 11.71 0.89
N ARG A 330 -4.83 10.59 1.30
CA ARG A 330 -6.09 10.57 2.10
C ARG A 330 -5.94 11.25 3.47
N GLN A 331 -4.73 11.33 4.01
CA GLN A 331 -4.42 11.94 5.31
C GLN A 331 -4.01 13.43 5.20
N GLU A 332 -4.05 14.02 4.00
CA GLU A 332 -3.69 15.42 3.78
C GLU A 332 -4.85 16.37 4.19
N PRO A 333 -4.57 17.45 4.95
CA PRO A 333 -5.59 18.38 5.44
C PRO A 333 -6.18 19.27 4.33
N VAL A 334 -5.42 19.54 3.27
CA VAL A 334 -5.86 20.34 2.12
C VAL A 334 -5.54 19.56 0.86
N ARG A 335 -6.58 19.22 0.09
CA ARG A 335 -6.39 18.54 -1.20
C ARG A 335 -6.14 19.59 -2.28
N PRO A 336 -4.91 19.69 -2.84
CA PRO A 336 -4.69 20.51 -4.02
C PRO A 336 -5.47 19.94 -5.23
N ARG A 337 -5.50 20.70 -6.33
CA ARG A 337 -6.10 20.28 -7.62
C ARG A 337 -5.60 18.88 -8.01
N GLY A 338 -6.52 17.95 -8.29
CA GLY A 338 -6.21 16.53 -8.51
C GLY A 338 -7.48 15.68 -8.58
N LEU A 339 -7.34 14.36 -8.42
CA LEU A 339 -8.48 13.46 -8.24
C LEU A 339 -9.10 13.69 -6.86
N THR A 340 -10.43 13.80 -6.78
CA THR A 340 -11.13 13.77 -5.50
C THR A 340 -11.00 12.38 -4.86
N SER A 341 -11.26 12.25 -3.54
CA SER A 341 -11.21 10.91 -2.91
C SER A 341 -12.20 9.93 -3.51
N ARG A 342 -13.38 10.41 -3.94
CA ARG A 342 -14.38 9.59 -4.60
C ARG A 342 -13.87 9.10 -5.96
N GLU A 343 -13.36 10.00 -6.80
CA GLU A 343 -12.80 9.66 -8.10
C GLU A 343 -11.62 8.68 -7.98
N ALA A 344 -10.73 8.89 -7.00
CA ALA A 344 -9.60 8.00 -6.76
C ALA A 344 -10.04 6.61 -6.25
N GLU A 345 -11.08 6.53 -5.43
CA GLU A 345 -11.65 5.27 -4.93
C GLU A 345 -12.36 4.49 -6.05
N GLU A 346 -13.19 5.18 -6.84
CA GLU A 346 -13.88 4.62 -8.01
C GLU A 346 -12.88 4.13 -9.06
N ALA A 347 -11.87 4.93 -9.41
CA ALA A 347 -10.82 4.56 -10.35
C ALA A 347 -10.01 3.35 -9.87
N GLN A 348 -9.69 3.31 -8.57
CA GLN A 348 -9.00 2.17 -7.98
C GLN A 348 -9.83 0.89 -8.06
N GLU A 349 -11.14 0.95 -7.80
CA GLU A 349 -11.99 -0.22 -7.88
C GLU A 349 -12.15 -0.71 -9.33
N ALA A 350 -12.26 0.21 -10.30
CA ALA A 350 -12.27 -0.11 -11.72
C ALA A 350 -11.00 -0.87 -12.14
N LEU A 351 -9.81 -0.37 -11.79
CA LEU A 351 -8.52 -1.04 -12.08
C LEU A 351 -8.36 -2.37 -11.34
N LYS A 352 -8.92 -2.52 -10.13
CA LYS A 352 -8.98 -3.82 -9.44
C LYS A 352 -9.84 -4.81 -10.18
N ARG A 353 -11.02 -4.40 -10.67
CA ARG A 353 -11.91 -5.26 -11.48
C ARG A 353 -11.23 -5.68 -12.78
N PHE A 354 -10.58 -4.75 -13.47
CA PHE A 354 -9.80 -5.02 -14.68
C PHE A 354 -8.71 -6.09 -14.43
N GLY A 355 -7.90 -5.90 -13.38
CA GLY A 355 -6.85 -6.87 -13.03
C GLY A 355 -7.40 -8.22 -12.58
N ARG A 356 -8.56 -8.26 -11.89
CA ARG A 356 -9.24 -9.51 -11.54
C ARG A 356 -9.74 -10.26 -12.78
N ALA A 357 -10.27 -9.55 -13.77
CA ALA A 357 -10.69 -10.16 -15.03
C ALA A 357 -9.49 -10.81 -15.76
N ALA A 358 -8.35 -10.11 -15.82
CA ALA A 358 -7.10 -10.68 -16.35
C ALA A 358 -6.65 -11.94 -15.59
N MET A 359 -6.72 -11.91 -14.25
CA MET A 359 -6.35 -13.05 -13.40
C MET A 359 -7.29 -14.25 -13.55
N LEU A 360 -8.60 -14.02 -13.74
CA LEU A 360 -9.56 -15.08 -14.03
C LEU A 360 -9.30 -15.71 -15.40
N MET A 361 -8.87 -14.92 -16.39
CA MET A 361 -8.44 -15.46 -17.67
C MET A 361 -7.12 -16.22 -17.54
N GLU A 362 -6.14 -15.72 -16.79
CA GLU A 362 -4.87 -16.43 -16.54
C GLU A 362 -5.11 -17.87 -16.04
N SER A 363 -6.08 -18.06 -15.13
CA SER A 363 -6.40 -19.38 -14.56
C SER A 363 -7.08 -20.35 -15.54
N HIS A 364 -7.38 -19.92 -16.76
CA HIS A 364 -7.98 -20.73 -17.81
C HIS A 364 -7.08 -20.73 -19.07
N VAL A 365 -5.82 -20.29 -18.96
CA VAL A 365 -4.89 -20.29 -20.10
C VAL A 365 -4.65 -21.73 -20.55
N PRO A 366 -4.76 -22.02 -21.86
CA PRO A 366 -4.66 -23.39 -22.35
C PRO A 366 -3.22 -23.90 -22.24
N ARG A 367 -3.05 -25.21 -22.00
CA ARG A 367 -1.72 -25.85 -22.07
C ARG A 367 -1.23 -25.88 -23.52
N ALA A 368 0.09 -26.05 -23.71
CA ALA A 368 0.81 -25.90 -24.99
C ALA A 368 0.19 -26.65 -26.20
N ASP A 369 -0.63 -27.67 -25.96
CA ASP A 369 -1.30 -28.49 -26.98
C ASP A 369 -2.71 -27.99 -27.38
N SER A 370 -3.12 -26.80 -26.93
CA SER A 370 -4.46 -26.25 -27.17
C SER A 370 -4.53 -25.23 -28.32
N ARG A 371 -5.70 -25.16 -28.94
CA ARG A 371 -5.96 -24.40 -30.18
C ARG A 371 -5.91 -22.89 -29.96
N PHE A 372 -5.23 -22.21 -30.87
CA PHE A 372 -4.99 -20.77 -30.91
C PHE A 372 -6.27 -19.94 -31.14
N VAL A 373 -6.36 -18.76 -30.53
CA VAL A 373 -7.43 -17.77 -30.74
C VAL A 373 -6.81 -16.48 -31.34
N PRO A 374 -6.74 -16.35 -32.68
CA PRO A 374 -6.12 -15.18 -33.33
C PRO A 374 -6.79 -13.84 -32.97
N GLU A 375 -8.07 -13.86 -32.62
CA GLU A 375 -8.82 -12.70 -32.13
C GLU A 375 -8.26 -12.16 -30.80
N ALA A 376 -7.71 -13.04 -29.96
CA ALA A 376 -7.13 -12.65 -28.68
C ALA A 376 -5.87 -11.80 -28.86
N GLU A 377 -5.06 -12.04 -29.90
CA GLU A 377 -3.89 -11.21 -30.22
C GLU A 377 -4.31 -9.80 -30.62
N ARG A 378 -5.29 -9.68 -31.52
CA ARG A 378 -5.82 -8.37 -31.96
C ARG A 378 -6.38 -7.57 -30.79
N PHE A 379 -7.10 -8.23 -29.88
CA PHE A 379 -7.59 -7.59 -28.66
C PHE A 379 -6.45 -7.22 -27.69
N ALA A 380 -5.40 -8.05 -27.57
CA ALA A 380 -4.23 -7.75 -26.76
C ALA A 380 -3.48 -6.50 -27.23
N GLU A 381 -3.27 -6.36 -28.55
CA GLU A 381 -2.65 -5.18 -29.16
C GLU A 381 -3.46 -3.91 -28.91
N ALA A 382 -4.78 -3.98 -29.14
CA ALA A 382 -5.69 -2.86 -28.87
C ALA A 382 -5.65 -2.45 -27.39
N LEU A 383 -5.68 -3.43 -26.49
CA LEU A 383 -5.68 -3.22 -25.05
C LEU A 383 -4.38 -2.59 -24.55
N GLU A 384 -3.23 -3.07 -24.99
CA GLU A 384 -1.94 -2.50 -24.63
C GLU A 384 -1.81 -1.06 -25.15
N ALA A 385 -2.26 -0.80 -26.38
CA ALA A 385 -2.13 0.51 -26.99
C ALA A 385 -3.07 1.56 -26.38
N ASP A 386 -4.34 1.23 -26.14
CA ASP A 386 -5.30 2.15 -25.51
C ASP A 386 -4.97 2.38 -24.04
N THR A 387 -4.56 1.36 -23.28
CA THR A 387 -4.14 1.55 -21.88
C THR A 387 -2.86 2.38 -21.74
N ALA A 388 -1.92 2.25 -22.68
CA ALA A 388 -0.73 3.10 -22.74
C ALA A 388 -1.09 4.57 -23.08
N GLN A 389 -1.99 4.78 -24.03
CA GLN A 389 -2.46 6.13 -24.40
C GLN A 389 -3.28 6.76 -23.27
N ALA A 390 -4.22 6.01 -22.68
CA ALA A 390 -4.99 6.42 -21.53
C ALA A 390 -4.11 6.80 -20.33
N ALA A 391 -2.97 6.12 -20.12
CA ALA A 391 -2.02 6.52 -19.09
C ALA A 391 -1.42 7.92 -19.35
N VAL A 392 -1.18 8.29 -20.61
CA VAL A 392 -0.80 9.67 -20.98
C VAL A 392 -1.95 10.63 -20.72
N ASP A 393 -3.16 10.28 -21.14
CA ASP A 393 -4.36 11.12 -20.96
C ASP A 393 -4.66 11.39 -19.49
N VAL A 394 -4.58 10.37 -18.63
CA VAL A 394 -4.72 10.52 -17.17
C VAL A 394 -3.67 11.48 -16.58
N ARG A 395 -2.41 11.42 -17.04
CA ARG A 395 -1.34 12.34 -16.60
C ARG A 395 -1.60 13.78 -17.04
N GLU A 396 -2.14 13.95 -18.24
CA GLU A 396 -2.44 15.24 -18.85
C GLU A 396 -3.85 15.74 -18.52
N HIS A 397 -4.58 15.03 -17.65
CA HIS A 397 -5.95 15.33 -17.21
C HIS A 397 -6.97 15.39 -18.35
N ARG A 398 -6.78 14.57 -19.37
CA ARG A 398 -7.76 14.29 -20.44
C ARG A 398 -8.57 13.04 -20.11
N ASN A 399 -9.74 12.92 -20.75
CA ASN A 399 -10.58 11.73 -20.64
C ASN A 399 -9.94 10.59 -21.46
N PRO A 400 -9.73 9.40 -20.86
CA PRO A 400 -9.34 8.20 -21.60
C PRO A 400 -10.37 7.82 -22.66
N ASP A 401 -9.88 7.28 -23.77
CA ASP A 401 -10.68 6.70 -24.85
C ASP A 401 -10.25 5.25 -25.10
N TRP A 402 -11.21 4.40 -25.49
CA TRP A 402 -11.05 2.95 -25.65
C TRP A 402 -11.47 2.46 -27.04
N GLY A 403 -11.43 3.34 -28.05
CA GLY A 403 -11.92 3.06 -29.39
C GLY A 403 -11.32 1.81 -30.03
N ARG A 404 -10.01 1.54 -29.86
CA ARG A 404 -9.39 0.34 -30.45
C ARG A 404 -9.85 -0.92 -29.74
N VAL A 405 -9.99 -0.88 -28.42
CA VAL A 405 -10.52 -1.98 -27.61
C VAL A 405 -11.96 -2.29 -27.99
N GLU A 406 -12.78 -1.27 -28.24
CA GLU A 406 -14.16 -1.41 -28.69
C GLU A 406 -14.26 -2.00 -30.10
N GLU A 407 -13.49 -1.48 -31.05
CA GLU A 407 -13.42 -2.01 -32.41
C GLU A 407 -12.94 -3.47 -32.45
N ALA A 408 -11.91 -3.81 -31.67
CA ALA A 408 -11.39 -5.17 -31.59
C ALA A 408 -12.42 -6.15 -31.00
N LEU A 409 -13.18 -5.72 -29.98
CA LEU A 409 -14.23 -6.55 -29.39
C LEU A 409 -15.40 -6.76 -30.36
N HIS A 410 -15.84 -5.71 -31.07
CA HIS A 410 -16.89 -5.83 -32.08
C HIS A 410 -16.48 -6.70 -33.28
N ALA A 411 -15.23 -6.59 -33.73
CA ALA A 411 -14.70 -7.45 -34.78
C ALA A 411 -14.69 -8.93 -34.35
N TRP A 412 -14.45 -9.20 -33.07
CA TRP A 412 -14.52 -10.54 -32.48
C TRP A 412 -15.96 -11.09 -32.49
N GLU A 413 -16.97 -10.25 -32.21
CA GLU A 413 -18.40 -10.62 -32.28
C GLU A 413 -18.83 -11.03 -33.70
N GLY A 414 -18.35 -10.34 -34.74
CA GLY A 414 -18.70 -10.62 -36.14
C GLY A 414 -18.21 -11.96 -36.68
N THR A 415 -17.14 -12.52 -36.11
CA THR A 415 -16.55 -13.82 -36.50
C THR A 415 -17.22 -15.04 -35.84
N ALA A 416 -18.24 -14.83 -34.99
CA ALA A 416 -18.76 -15.81 -34.03
C ALA A 416 -19.66 -16.94 -34.59
N ALA A 417 -19.46 -17.40 -35.83
CA ALA A 417 -20.10 -18.63 -36.32
C ALA A 417 -19.49 -19.92 -35.71
N GLY A 418 -18.61 -19.83 -34.71
CA GLY A 418 -17.96 -20.98 -34.09
C GLY A 418 -17.26 -20.71 -32.75
N ASP A 419 -17.88 -19.93 -31.85
CA ASP A 419 -17.33 -19.58 -30.52
C ASP A 419 -17.04 -20.86 -29.69
N ARG A 420 -15.75 -21.16 -29.46
CA ARG A 420 -15.27 -22.37 -28.76
C ARG A 420 -14.47 -22.07 -27.48
N SER A 421 -14.47 -20.83 -26.98
CA SER A 421 -13.93 -20.51 -25.63
C SER A 421 -14.66 -19.31 -24.99
N PRO A 422 -15.82 -19.54 -24.33
CA PRO A 422 -16.66 -18.47 -23.78
C PRO A 422 -16.01 -17.70 -22.63
N VAL A 423 -14.92 -18.23 -22.04
CA VAL A 423 -14.23 -17.62 -20.89
C VAL A 423 -13.40 -16.41 -21.32
N VAL A 424 -12.65 -16.51 -22.42
CA VAL A 424 -11.77 -15.42 -22.89
C VAL A 424 -12.59 -14.21 -23.33
N ARG A 425 -13.66 -14.47 -24.09
CA ARG A 425 -14.58 -13.41 -24.53
C ARG A 425 -15.25 -12.70 -23.37
N ARG A 426 -15.82 -13.43 -22.41
CA ARG A 426 -16.40 -12.82 -21.21
C ARG A 426 -15.37 -12.05 -20.40
N GLY A 427 -14.13 -12.53 -20.34
CA GLY A 427 -13.02 -11.83 -19.71
C GLY A 427 -12.69 -10.50 -20.41
N ALA A 428 -12.65 -10.49 -21.75
CA ALA A 428 -12.46 -9.30 -22.57
C ALA A 428 -13.61 -8.28 -22.39
N GLU A 429 -14.86 -8.74 -22.35
CA GLU A 429 -16.04 -7.90 -22.07
C GLU A 429 -15.97 -7.27 -20.66
N LEU A 430 -15.56 -8.05 -19.65
CA LEU A 430 -15.36 -7.55 -18.28
C LEU A 430 -14.21 -6.54 -18.20
N GLN A 431 -13.15 -6.74 -18.97
CA GLN A 431 -12.05 -5.79 -19.08
C GLN A 431 -12.50 -4.47 -19.71
N LYS A 432 -13.22 -4.50 -20.85
CA LYS A 432 -13.78 -3.28 -21.47
C LYS A 432 -14.64 -2.49 -20.48
N ARG A 433 -15.60 -3.15 -19.81
CA ARG A 433 -16.45 -2.48 -18.81
C ARG A 433 -15.66 -1.85 -17.67
N ALA A 434 -14.61 -2.51 -17.19
CA ALA A 434 -13.76 -1.95 -16.15
C ALA A 434 -12.95 -0.72 -16.64
N LEU A 435 -12.60 -0.65 -17.92
CA LEU A 435 -11.97 0.53 -18.52
C LEU A 435 -12.97 1.69 -18.68
N GLU A 436 -14.23 1.40 -19.03
CA GLU A 436 -15.32 2.40 -19.08
C GLU A 436 -15.63 2.98 -17.69
N ASP A 437 -15.70 2.12 -16.66
CA ASP A 437 -15.81 2.53 -15.26
C ASP A 437 -14.65 3.46 -14.87
N LEU A 438 -13.42 3.13 -15.29
CA LEU A 438 -12.25 3.95 -15.02
C LEU A 438 -12.35 5.31 -15.72
N ALA A 439 -12.71 5.33 -17.00
CA ALA A 439 -12.91 6.58 -17.75
C ALA A 439 -13.96 7.47 -17.10
N THR A 440 -15.07 6.88 -16.62
CA THR A 440 -16.13 7.59 -15.89
C THR A 440 -15.65 8.14 -14.53
N ALA A 441 -14.80 7.38 -13.83
CA ALA A 441 -14.24 7.81 -12.55
C ALA A 441 -13.27 8.99 -12.70
N VAL A 442 -12.46 8.98 -13.76
CA VAL A 442 -11.47 10.04 -14.02
C VAL A 442 -12.00 11.15 -14.92
N SER A 443 -13.20 11.00 -15.50
CA SER A 443 -13.80 12.03 -16.35
C SER A 443 -14.13 13.28 -15.54
N ARG A 444 -13.80 14.41 -16.13
CA ARG A 444 -14.00 15.74 -15.51
C ARG A 444 -15.10 16.55 -16.19
N THR A 445 -15.88 15.96 -17.09
CA THR A 445 -17.02 16.64 -17.71
C THR A 445 -18.10 16.90 -16.66
N PRO A 446 -18.37 18.16 -16.28
CA PRO A 446 -19.30 18.49 -15.19
C PRO A 446 -20.76 18.13 -15.51
N LEU A 447 -21.10 17.92 -16.79
CA LEU A 447 -22.47 17.85 -17.28
C LEU A 447 -23.15 16.49 -17.15
N GLU A 448 -22.44 15.38 -16.93
CA GLU A 448 -23.07 14.05 -16.85
C GLU A 448 -23.37 13.59 -15.42
N ARG A 449 -22.62 14.07 -14.43
CA ARG A 449 -22.84 13.70 -13.01
C ARG A 449 -24.16 14.24 -12.45
N ASP A 450 -24.60 15.42 -12.90
CA ASP A 450 -25.90 15.99 -12.51
C ASP A 450 -27.08 15.37 -13.27
N VAL A 451 -26.87 14.87 -14.49
CA VAL A 451 -27.94 14.20 -15.27
C VAL A 451 -28.18 12.78 -14.74
N GLY A 452 -27.14 12.10 -14.28
CA GLY A 452 -27.26 10.80 -13.62
C GLY A 452 -28.00 10.90 -12.28
N SER A 453 -27.60 11.84 -11.41
CA SER A 453 -28.26 12.07 -10.12
C SER A 453 -29.70 12.57 -10.28
N ALA A 454 -29.96 13.46 -11.25
CA ALA A 454 -31.31 13.91 -11.55
C ALA A 454 -32.18 12.79 -12.13
N ARG A 455 -31.66 11.90 -12.99
CA ARG A 455 -32.39 10.73 -13.48
C ARG A 455 -32.67 9.71 -12.38
N GLU A 456 -31.74 9.52 -11.45
CA GLU A 456 -31.91 8.65 -10.28
C GLU A 456 -33.01 9.21 -9.37
N GLU A 457 -32.96 10.51 -9.04
CA GLU A 457 -34.00 11.19 -8.26
C GLU A 457 -35.36 11.16 -8.95
N GLN A 458 -35.39 11.30 -10.28
CA GLN A 458 -36.62 11.27 -11.06
C GLN A 458 -37.21 9.85 -11.15
N ARG A 459 -36.36 8.81 -11.19
CA ARG A 459 -36.78 7.40 -11.07
C ARG A 459 -37.30 7.09 -9.67
N VAL A 460 -36.64 7.56 -8.62
CA VAL A 460 -37.09 7.38 -7.23
C VAL A 460 -38.41 8.11 -7.00
N ARG A 461 -38.57 9.35 -7.49
CA ARG A 461 -39.85 10.08 -7.44
C ARG A 461 -40.95 9.37 -8.23
N ALA A 462 -40.64 8.81 -9.40
CA ALA A 462 -41.61 8.05 -10.18
C ALA A 462 -42.02 6.75 -9.49
N ALA A 463 -41.09 6.05 -8.83
CA ALA A 463 -41.38 4.85 -8.04
C ALA A 463 -42.26 5.16 -6.81
N VAL A 464 -41.95 6.25 -6.09
CA VAL A 464 -42.75 6.70 -4.94
C VAL A 464 -44.14 7.18 -5.36
N ALA A 465 -44.27 7.83 -6.53
CA ALA A 465 -45.57 8.22 -7.07
C ALA A 465 -46.40 7.00 -7.51
N ALA A 466 -45.75 5.95 -8.04
CA ALA A 466 -46.42 4.70 -8.40
C ALA A 466 -46.88 3.88 -7.19
N GLU A 467 -46.17 3.96 -6.06
CA GLU A 467 -46.60 3.33 -4.79
C GLU A 467 -47.69 4.13 -4.06
N GLY A 468 -47.74 5.46 -4.25
CA GLY A 468 -48.71 6.35 -3.61
C GLY A 468 -50.14 6.27 -4.16
N ASP A 469 -50.33 5.81 -5.40
CA ASP A 469 -51.65 5.79 -6.07
C ASP A 469 -52.40 4.45 -5.90
N GLY A 470 -51.84 3.51 -5.12
CA GLY A 470 -52.37 2.15 -4.93
C GLY A 470 -53.32 1.95 -3.74
N SER A 471 -53.73 3.00 -3.02
CA SER A 471 -54.58 2.87 -1.82
C SER A 471 -55.78 3.82 -1.81
N GLY A 472 -56.68 3.65 -2.78
CA GLY A 472 -58.05 4.18 -2.70
C GLY A 472 -58.95 3.26 -1.86
N PRO A 473 -59.71 3.77 -0.87
CA PRO A 473 -60.56 2.94 -0.03
C PRO A 473 -61.84 2.57 -0.77
N ALA A 474 -62.07 1.27 -0.98
CA ALA A 474 -63.36 0.74 -1.41
C ALA A 474 -64.34 0.81 -0.22
N HIS A 475 -65.16 1.86 -0.19
CA HIS A 475 -66.41 1.90 0.57
C HIS A 475 -67.35 0.79 0.06
N ARG A 476 -67.74 -0.14 0.94
CA ARG A 476 -68.90 -1.02 0.73
C ARG A 476 -70.05 -0.49 1.58
N ASP A 477 -71.03 0.11 0.91
CA ASP A 477 -72.43 0.16 1.35
C ASP A 477 -73.24 -0.66 0.33
N GLY A 478 -74.15 -1.52 0.83
CA GLY A 478 -75.06 -2.34 0.02
C GLY A 478 -75.04 -3.81 0.40
#